data_AF-A0A929GZF8-F1
#
_entry.id   AF-A0A929GZF8-F1
#
_cell.length_a   1.000
_cell.length_b   1.000
_cell.length_c   1.000
_cell.angle_alpha   90.00
_cell.angle_beta   90.00
_cell.angle_gamma   90.00
#
_symmetry.space_group_name_H-M   'P 1'
#
loop_
_entity.id
_entity.type
_entity.pdbx_description
1 polymer ?
#
loop_
_entity_poly.entity_id
_entity_poly.type
_entity_poly.pdbx_seq_one_letter_code
_entity_poly.pdbx_strand_id
1 'polypeptide(L)'
;MANEAKRLIAALAAQDQIKGYTANLEKLKEDGSVTEEQYATARAEYDQRLAAGSSEVQTLRTDLGRQLEATKRDLETYRFELGRVEARYKVGEIPLARFRSEDKKLRVQIGQLEQSESELANLITADSAAGLIAPATKAKSATPSRVSRPTPAAVSRAPGRTTPSAPSLRMSGAGILGSKLRIAALVAAVVLLVSVRMPWLAASEMLGADLGSEAGVSVSFLAGLGGLILGIGSIVAAFFVSGRTRGILHIVAGVLALAALGAAVALGELPLLDTYFRQLVVLREGFYAYITAAVALIVMGGFQVKAE
;
A
#
# COMPACT_ATOMS: atom_id res chain seq x y z
N MET A 1 -9.97 -9.84 -11.55
CA MET A 1 -11.33 -9.32 -11.28
C MET A 1 -12.41 -10.39 -11.45
N ALA A 2 -12.79 -10.80 -12.66
CA ALA A 2 -14.00 -11.62 -12.87
C ALA A 2 -14.02 -12.98 -12.14
N ASN A 3 -12.86 -13.61 -11.93
CA ASN A 3 -12.80 -14.92 -11.28
C ASN A 3 -13.00 -14.83 -9.77
N GLU A 4 -12.39 -13.87 -9.09
CA GLU A 4 -12.52 -13.71 -7.63
C GLU A 4 -13.92 -13.25 -7.24
N ALA A 5 -14.52 -12.33 -8.00
CA ALA A 5 -15.91 -11.93 -7.79
C ALA A 5 -16.87 -13.13 -7.90
N LYS A 6 -16.70 -13.98 -8.92
CA LYS A 6 -17.50 -15.21 -9.08
C LYS A 6 -17.28 -16.17 -7.91
N ARG A 7 -16.05 -16.32 -7.44
CA ARG A 7 -15.73 -17.16 -6.27
C ARG A 7 -16.40 -16.62 -5.00
N LEU A 8 -16.37 -15.30 -4.77
CA LEU A 8 -17.02 -14.70 -3.62
C LEU A 8 -18.55 -14.93 -3.66
N ILE A 9 -19.17 -14.72 -4.81
CA ILE A 9 -20.61 -14.97 -4.99
C ILE A 9 -20.95 -16.44 -4.70
N ALA A 10 -20.15 -17.38 -5.21
CA ALA A 10 -20.36 -18.80 -4.97
C ALA A 10 -20.17 -19.16 -3.48
N ALA A 11 -19.16 -18.61 -2.82
CA ALA A 11 -18.91 -18.84 -1.40
C ALA A 11 -20.03 -18.28 -0.52
N LEU A 12 -20.52 -17.07 -0.80
CA LEU A 12 -21.68 -16.48 -0.12
C LEU A 12 -22.95 -17.30 -0.33
N ALA A 13 -23.20 -17.79 -1.56
CA ALA A 13 -24.35 -18.63 -1.86
C ALA A 13 -24.31 -19.96 -1.08
N ALA A 14 -23.14 -20.59 -1.01
CA ALA A 14 -22.95 -21.80 -0.21
C ALA A 14 -23.16 -21.54 1.28
N GLN A 15 -22.67 -20.41 1.79
CA GLN A 15 -22.88 -20.02 3.19
C GLN A 15 -24.37 -19.78 3.50
N ASP A 16 -25.09 -19.08 2.63
CA ASP A 16 -26.53 -18.83 2.77
C ASP A 16 -27.34 -20.13 2.73
N GLN A 17 -26.93 -21.07 1.87
CA GLN A 17 -27.54 -22.40 1.79
C GLN A 17 -27.35 -23.20 3.10
N ILE A 18 -26.14 -23.18 3.68
CA ILE A 18 -25.86 -23.84 4.97
C ILE A 18 -26.68 -23.20 6.09
N LYS A 19 -26.80 -21.87 6.13
CA LYS A 19 -27.68 -21.16 7.09
C LYS A 19 -29.14 -21.59 6.94
N GLY A 20 -29.60 -21.83 5.71
CA GLY A 20 -30.93 -22.39 5.45
C GLY A 20 -31.08 -23.81 6.01
N TYR A 21 -30.07 -24.66 5.85
CA TYR A 21 -30.07 -26.02 6.41
C TYR A 21 -30.05 -26.02 7.94
N THR A 22 -29.29 -25.14 8.58
CA THR A 22 -29.29 -25.03 10.04
C THR A 22 -30.65 -24.59 10.58
N ALA A 23 -31.30 -23.61 9.93
CA ALA A 23 -32.63 -23.17 10.32
C ALA A 23 -33.69 -24.27 10.15
N ASN A 24 -33.58 -25.10 9.10
CA ASN A 24 -34.47 -26.25 8.92
C ASN A 24 -34.20 -27.36 9.93
N LEU A 25 -32.93 -27.60 10.28
CA LEU A 25 -32.55 -28.59 11.31
C LEU A 25 -33.12 -28.21 12.69
N GLU A 26 -33.12 -26.92 13.03
CA GLU A 26 -33.74 -26.39 14.26
C GLU A 26 -35.25 -26.68 14.30
N LYS A 27 -35.98 -26.42 13.21
CA LYS A 27 -37.41 -26.74 13.11
C LYS A 27 -37.69 -28.24 13.27
N LEU A 28 -36.90 -29.08 12.61
CA LEU A 28 -37.05 -30.54 12.70
C LEU A 28 -36.79 -31.08 14.12
N LYS A 29 -35.91 -30.42 14.88
CA LYS A 29 -35.72 -30.70 16.31
C LYS A 29 -36.94 -30.29 17.12
N GLU A 30 -37.46 -29.09 16.91
CA GLU A 30 -38.67 -28.59 17.59
C GLU A 30 -39.89 -29.49 17.33
N ASP A 31 -40.03 -30.00 16.11
CA ASP A 31 -41.10 -30.91 15.70
C ASP A 31 -40.90 -32.35 16.25
N GLY A 32 -39.79 -32.64 16.94
CA GLY A 32 -39.46 -33.98 17.44
C GLY A 32 -39.19 -35.02 16.35
N SER A 33 -38.97 -34.57 15.11
CA SER A 33 -38.75 -35.44 13.95
C SER A 33 -37.34 -36.04 13.89
N VAL A 34 -36.42 -35.54 14.72
CA VAL A 34 -35.01 -35.93 14.75
C VAL A 34 -34.59 -36.16 16.20
N THR A 35 -33.79 -37.20 16.43
CA THR A 35 -33.26 -37.50 17.77
C THR A 35 -32.17 -36.49 18.17
N GLU A 36 -31.93 -36.31 19.47
CA GLU A 36 -30.90 -35.38 19.97
C GLU A 36 -29.49 -35.73 19.46
N GLU A 37 -29.16 -37.03 19.33
CA GLU A 37 -27.87 -37.47 18.81
C GLU A 37 -27.69 -37.12 17.32
N GLN A 38 -28.73 -37.31 16.51
CA GLN A 38 -28.73 -36.94 15.09
C GLN A 38 -28.65 -35.42 14.93
N TYR A 39 -29.38 -34.65 15.75
CA TYR A 39 -29.32 -33.20 15.77
C TYR A 39 -27.90 -32.71 16.11
N ALA A 40 -27.30 -33.20 17.20
CA ALA A 40 -25.99 -32.78 17.65
C ALA A 40 -24.91 -33.06 16.59
N THR A 41 -24.96 -34.23 15.97
CA THR A 41 -24.01 -34.62 14.91
C THR A 41 -24.15 -33.74 13.68
N ALA A 42 -25.38 -33.57 13.16
CA ALA A 42 -25.63 -32.74 11.98
C ALA A 42 -25.32 -31.25 12.24
N ARG A 43 -25.62 -30.77 13.46
CA ARG A 43 -25.32 -29.39 13.84
C ARG A 43 -23.83 -29.12 13.87
N ALA A 44 -23.04 -30.01 14.47
CA ALA A 44 -21.59 -29.90 14.50
C ALA A 44 -20.99 -29.86 13.08
N GLU A 45 -21.50 -30.69 12.16
CA GLU A 45 -21.07 -30.69 10.77
C GLU A 45 -21.41 -29.37 10.05
N TYR A 46 -22.64 -28.86 10.20
CA TYR A 46 -23.02 -27.57 9.60
C TYR A 46 -22.23 -26.39 10.18
N ASP A 47 -22.01 -26.36 11.49
CA ASP A 47 -21.21 -25.32 12.14
C ASP A 47 -19.75 -25.36 11.62
N GLN A 48 -19.17 -26.55 11.43
CA GLN A 48 -17.84 -26.70 10.84
C GLN A 48 -17.80 -26.16 9.40
N ARG A 49 -18.77 -26.53 8.55
CA ARG A 49 -18.85 -26.05 7.17
C ARG A 49 -19.08 -24.53 7.10
N LEU A 50 -19.88 -23.98 8.01
CA LEU A 50 -20.13 -22.55 8.11
C LEU A 50 -18.88 -21.78 8.53
N ALA A 51 -18.10 -22.31 9.48
CA ALA A 51 -16.81 -21.74 9.87
C ALA A 51 -15.81 -21.74 8.70
N ALA A 52 -15.70 -22.86 7.98
CA ALA A 52 -14.85 -22.96 6.79
C ALA A 52 -15.25 -21.98 5.69
N GLY A 53 -16.55 -21.90 5.36
CA GLY A 53 -17.06 -20.96 4.37
C GLY A 53 -16.88 -19.50 4.78
N SER A 54 -17.03 -19.17 6.07
CA SER A 54 -16.80 -17.81 6.58
C SER A 54 -15.34 -17.38 6.46
N SER A 55 -14.41 -18.30 6.71
CA SER A 55 -12.97 -18.07 6.53
C SER A 55 -12.61 -17.83 5.05
N GLU A 56 -13.17 -18.62 4.13
CA GLU A 56 -12.97 -18.40 2.69
C GLU A 56 -13.52 -17.04 2.22
N VAL A 57 -14.74 -16.68 2.65
CA VAL A 57 -15.34 -15.36 2.36
C VAL A 57 -14.46 -14.22 2.87
N GLN A 58 -13.91 -14.33 4.08
CA GLN A 58 -13.03 -13.30 4.65
C GLN A 58 -11.72 -13.16 3.87
N THR A 59 -11.14 -14.29 3.43
CA THR A 59 -9.94 -14.30 2.60
C THR A 59 -10.20 -13.60 1.26
N LEU A 60 -11.29 -13.96 0.58
CA LEU A 60 -11.68 -13.35 -0.69
C LEU A 60 -11.99 -11.84 -0.55
N ARG A 61 -12.65 -11.43 0.54
CA ARG A 61 -12.88 -10.00 0.84
C ARG A 61 -11.56 -9.24 1.03
N THR A 62 -10.57 -9.86 1.68
CA THR A 62 -9.26 -9.25 1.89
C THR A 62 -8.53 -9.04 0.55
N ASP A 63 -8.57 -10.03 -0.34
CA ASP A 63 -7.93 -9.94 -1.66
C ASP A 63 -8.63 -8.92 -2.57
N LEU A 64 -9.95 -8.90 -2.61
CA LEU A 64 -10.71 -7.84 -3.30
C LEU A 64 -10.43 -6.46 -2.71
N GLY A 65 -10.25 -6.35 -1.39
CA GLY A 65 -9.84 -5.12 -0.72
C GLY A 65 -8.48 -4.61 -1.20
N ARG A 66 -7.51 -5.50 -1.41
CA ARG A 66 -6.21 -5.13 -2.00
C ARG A 66 -6.37 -4.62 -3.44
N GLN A 67 -7.25 -5.24 -4.24
CA GLN A 67 -7.54 -4.80 -5.60
C GLN A 67 -8.24 -3.45 -5.65
N LEU A 68 -9.16 -3.17 -4.70
CA LEU A 68 -9.81 -1.88 -4.56
C LEU A 68 -8.77 -0.78 -4.30
N GLU A 69 -7.85 -1.01 -3.37
CA GLU A 69 -6.78 -0.04 -3.05
C GLU A 69 -5.81 0.17 -4.21
N ALA A 70 -5.50 -0.86 -5.00
CA ALA A 70 -4.73 -0.70 -6.23
C ALA A 70 -5.49 0.18 -7.25
N THR A 71 -6.79 -0.08 -7.45
CA THR A 71 -7.65 0.69 -8.37
C THR A 71 -7.73 2.17 -7.97
N LYS A 72 -7.81 2.47 -6.68
CA LYS A 72 -7.81 3.85 -6.15
C LYS A 72 -6.50 4.59 -6.45
N ARG A 73 -5.35 3.92 -6.26
CA ARG A 73 -4.03 4.50 -6.59
C ARG A 73 -3.89 4.80 -8.09
N ASP A 74 -4.41 3.90 -8.93
CA ASP A 74 -4.43 4.11 -10.37
C ASP A 74 -5.33 5.31 -10.72
N LEU A 75 -6.50 5.44 -10.09
CA LEU A 75 -7.38 6.61 -10.26
C LEU A 75 -6.70 7.92 -9.89
N GLU A 76 -6.01 7.97 -8.75
CA GLU A 76 -5.25 9.16 -8.34
C GLU A 76 -4.16 9.50 -9.35
N THR A 77 -3.46 8.48 -9.86
CA THR A 77 -2.43 8.64 -10.91
C THR A 77 -3.02 9.25 -12.17
N TYR A 78 -4.12 8.70 -12.70
CA TYR A 78 -4.76 9.21 -13.91
C TYR A 78 -5.36 10.61 -13.72
N ARG A 79 -5.91 10.92 -12.55
CA ARG A 79 -6.39 12.28 -12.21
C ARG A 79 -5.24 13.27 -12.17
N PHE A 80 -4.09 12.89 -11.62
CA PHE A 80 -2.90 13.71 -11.63
C PHE A 80 -2.39 13.95 -13.06
N GLU A 81 -2.35 12.90 -13.90
CA GLU A 81 -1.96 13.03 -15.31
C GLU A 81 -2.90 13.95 -16.09
N LEU A 82 -4.21 13.86 -15.84
CA LEU A 82 -5.20 14.75 -16.43
C LEU A 82 -4.92 16.21 -16.06
N GLY A 83 -4.68 16.49 -14.77
CA GLY A 83 -4.28 17.83 -14.31
C GLY A 83 -2.98 18.33 -14.95
N ARG A 84 -2.00 17.44 -15.14
CA ARG A 84 -0.75 17.76 -15.84
C ARG A 84 -0.99 18.14 -17.31
N VAL A 85 -1.82 17.38 -18.03
CA VAL A 85 -2.17 17.66 -19.43
C VAL A 85 -2.90 19.00 -19.56
N GLU A 86 -3.84 19.29 -18.65
CA GLU A 86 -4.53 20.58 -18.58
C GLU A 86 -3.57 21.75 -18.33
N ALA A 87 -2.62 21.62 -17.42
CA ALA A 87 -1.63 22.65 -17.12
C ALA A 87 -0.75 22.96 -18.34
N ARG A 88 -0.24 21.91 -19.02
CA ARG A 88 0.58 22.07 -20.24
C ARG A 88 -0.16 22.76 -21.37
N TYR A 89 -1.45 22.45 -21.54
CA TYR A 89 -2.29 23.16 -22.51
C TYR A 89 -2.46 24.64 -22.16
N LYS A 90 -2.71 24.98 -20.89
CA LYS A 90 -2.86 26.37 -20.43
C LYS A 90 -1.60 27.21 -20.62
N VAL A 91 -0.42 26.61 -20.47
CA VAL A 91 0.89 27.26 -20.71
C VAL A 91 1.23 27.33 -22.22
N GLY A 92 0.45 26.68 -23.08
CA GLY A 92 0.67 26.66 -24.52
C GLY A 92 1.75 25.67 -24.98
N GLU A 93 2.17 24.73 -24.11
CA GLU A 93 3.18 23.72 -24.46
C GLU A 93 2.64 22.63 -25.40
N ILE A 94 1.32 22.42 -25.43
CA ILE A 94 0.68 21.43 -26.30
C ILE A 94 -0.46 22.06 -27.11
N PRO A 95 -0.64 21.63 -28.39
CA PRO A 95 -1.72 22.15 -29.23
C PRO A 95 -3.09 21.60 -28.80
N LEU A 96 -4.15 22.38 -29.06
CA LEU A 96 -5.54 22.07 -28.68
C LEU A 96 -6.02 20.68 -29.16
N ALA A 97 -5.63 20.28 -30.37
CA ALA A 97 -6.03 18.98 -30.92
C ALA A 97 -5.48 17.82 -30.08
N ARG A 98 -4.22 17.89 -29.67
CA ARG A 98 -3.57 16.88 -28.83
C ARG A 98 -4.18 16.86 -27.43
N PHE A 99 -4.38 18.04 -26.83
CA PHE A 99 -5.06 18.18 -25.54
C PHE A 99 -6.42 17.47 -25.53
N ARG A 100 -7.30 17.73 -26.51
CA ARG A 100 -8.62 17.09 -26.59
C ARG A 100 -8.54 15.57 -26.70
N SER A 101 -7.55 15.05 -27.41
CA SER A 101 -7.38 13.60 -27.56
C SER A 101 -6.91 12.94 -26.27
N GLU A 102 -5.94 13.54 -25.57
CA GLU A 102 -5.41 13.04 -24.31
C GLU A 102 -6.43 13.17 -23.18
N ASP A 103 -7.12 14.31 -23.06
CA ASP A 103 -8.22 14.53 -22.10
C ASP A 103 -9.33 13.50 -22.27
N LYS A 104 -9.82 13.28 -23.50
CA LYS A 104 -10.86 12.28 -23.78
C LYS A 104 -10.40 10.88 -23.37
N LYS A 105 -9.16 10.50 -23.69
CA LYS A 105 -8.61 9.18 -23.35
C LYS A 105 -8.54 8.98 -21.84
N LEU A 106 -7.97 9.95 -21.12
CA LEU A 106 -7.81 9.89 -19.67
C LEU A 106 -9.17 9.86 -18.95
N ARG A 107 -10.15 10.66 -19.40
CA ARG A 107 -11.52 10.64 -18.84
C ARG A 107 -12.22 9.29 -19.02
N VAL A 108 -12.03 8.63 -20.16
CA VAL A 108 -12.57 7.28 -20.39
C VAL A 108 -11.94 6.27 -19.44
N GLN A 109 -10.61 6.32 -19.25
CA GLN A 109 -9.91 5.43 -18.30
C GLN A 109 -10.34 5.68 -16.86
N ILE A 110 -10.45 6.94 -16.44
CA ILE A 110 -10.97 7.32 -15.12
C ILE A 110 -12.38 6.74 -14.92
N GLY A 111 -13.28 6.93 -15.89
CA GLY A 111 -14.65 6.40 -15.79
C GLY A 111 -14.70 4.87 -15.68
N GLN A 112 -13.82 4.14 -16.37
CA GLN A 112 -13.72 2.68 -16.26
C GLN A 112 -13.23 2.23 -14.88
N LEU A 113 -12.23 2.93 -14.33
CA LEU A 113 -11.71 2.63 -13.00
C LEU A 113 -12.70 3.01 -11.89
N GLU A 114 -13.41 4.13 -11.99
CA GLU A 114 -14.48 4.52 -11.05
C GLU A 114 -15.63 3.49 -11.05
N GLN A 115 -15.99 2.97 -12.23
CA GLN A 115 -16.94 1.88 -12.31
C GLN A 115 -16.42 0.63 -11.59
N SER A 116 -15.17 0.23 -11.87
CA SER A 116 -14.54 -0.94 -11.25
C SER A 116 -14.42 -0.79 -9.73
N GLU A 117 -14.07 0.41 -9.24
CA GLU A 117 -14.05 0.74 -7.81
C GLU A 117 -15.42 0.55 -7.18
N SER A 118 -16.48 1.08 -7.82
CA SER A 118 -17.85 0.92 -7.31
C SER A 118 -18.31 -0.54 -7.28
N GLU A 119 -17.94 -1.34 -8.29
CA GLU A 119 -18.27 -2.77 -8.33
C GLU A 119 -17.53 -3.55 -7.24
N LEU A 120 -16.24 -3.29 -7.04
CA LEU A 120 -15.44 -3.89 -5.98
C LEU A 120 -15.95 -3.53 -4.59
N ALA A 121 -16.26 -2.25 -4.36
CA ALA A 121 -16.79 -1.78 -3.09
C ALA A 121 -18.11 -2.49 -2.76
N ASN A 122 -19.02 -2.57 -3.74
CA ASN A 122 -20.29 -3.29 -3.58
C ASN A 122 -20.10 -4.79 -3.27
N LEU A 123 -19.13 -5.44 -3.93
CA LEU A 123 -18.80 -6.85 -3.67
C LEU A 123 -18.30 -7.07 -2.24
N ILE A 124 -17.45 -6.19 -1.74
CA ILE A 124 -16.89 -6.30 -0.38
C ILE A 124 -17.97 -6.10 0.69
N THR A 125 -18.91 -5.18 0.46
CA THR A 125 -19.98 -4.84 1.42
C THR A 125 -21.16 -5.81 1.40
N ALA A 126 -21.26 -6.71 0.41
CA ALA A 126 -22.40 -7.60 0.30
C ALA A 126 -22.34 -8.75 1.31
N ASP A 127 -23.39 -8.89 2.10
CA ASP A 127 -23.51 -9.93 3.14
C ASP A 127 -24.15 -11.23 2.66
N SER A 128 -24.78 -11.22 1.48
CA SER A 128 -25.44 -12.37 0.87
C SER A 128 -25.28 -12.33 -0.65
N ALA A 129 -25.27 -13.51 -1.27
CA ALA A 129 -25.23 -13.63 -2.73
C ALA A 129 -26.46 -13.00 -3.41
N ALA A 130 -27.62 -12.98 -2.73
CA ALA A 130 -28.85 -12.38 -3.27
C ALA A 130 -28.70 -10.87 -3.56
N GLY A 131 -27.91 -10.16 -2.74
CA GLY A 131 -27.64 -8.73 -2.92
C GLY A 131 -26.74 -8.41 -4.13
N LEU A 132 -26.03 -9.41 -4.66
CA LEU A 132 -25.07 -9.24 -5.76
C LEU A 132 -25.63 -9.62 -7.14
N ILE A 133 -26.70 -10.42 -7.17
CA ILE A 133 -27.29 -10.94 -8.41
C ILE A 133 -28.26 -9.92 -9.04
N ALA A 134 -28.82 -9.00 -8.25
CA ALA A 134 -29.55 -7.89 -8.82
C ALA A 134 -28.55 -6.99 -9.55
N PRO A 135 -28.54 -6.92 -10.90
CA PRO A 135 -27.77 -5.88 -11.55
C PRO A 135 -28.29 -4.59 -10.95
N ALA A 136 -27.40 -3.80 -10.35
CA ALA A 136 -27.73 -2.41 -10.06
C ALA A 136 -28.14 -1.82 -11.39
N THR A 137 -29.45 -1.80 -11.66
CA THR A 137 -30.09 -1.05 -12.73
C THR A 137 -29.80 0.38 -12.37
N LYS A 138 -28.57 0.81 -12.66
CA LYS A 138 -28.17 2.20 -12.67
C LYS A 138 -29.17 2.84 -13.61
N ALA A 139 -30.12 3.56 -13.02
CA ALA A 139 -30.97 4.51 -13.71
C ALA A 139 -30.06 5.20 -14.72
N LYS A 140 -30.37 5.02 -16.02
CA LYS A 140 -29.63 5.59 -17.14
C LYS A 140 -29.22 7.00 -16.74
N SER A 141 -27.93 7.21 -16.49
CA SER A 141 -27.38 8.54 -16.29
C SER A 141 -27.86 9.36 -17.48
N ALA A 142 -28.74 10.32 -17.18
CA ALA A 142 -29.36 11.15 -18.20
C ALA A 142 -28.24 11.73 -19.04
N THR A 143 -28.27 11.40 -20.33
CA THR A 143 -27.41 12.02 -21.35
C THR A 143 -27.38 13.51 -21.08
N PRO A 144 -26.20 14.11 -20.80
CA PRO A 144 -26.14 15.54 -20.52
C PRO A 144 -26.68 16.26 -21.75
N SER A 145 -27.81 16.94 -21.56
CA SER A 145 -28.40 17.84 -22.54
C SER A 145 -27.28 18.76 -23.04
N ARG A 146 -27.01 18.65 -24.34
CA ARG A 146 -26.05 19.45 -25.09
C ARG A 146 -26.39 20.93 -24.88
N VAL A 147 -25.73 21.57 -23.91
CA VAL A 147 -25.81 23.00 -23.69
C VAL A 147 -25.20 23.67 -24.92
N SER A 148 -26.05 24.36 -25.68
CA SER A 148 -25.69 25.18 -26.82
C SER A 148 -24.68 26.23 -26.39
N ARG A 149 -23.46 26.09 -26.92
CA ARG A 149 -22.34 27.00 -26.71
C ARG A 149 -22.67 28.37 -27.33
N PRO A 150 -22.64 29.47 -26.56
CA PRO A 150 -22.72 30.81 -27.14
C PRO A 150 -21.45 31.11 -27.93
N THR A 151 -21.62 31.62 -29.15
CA THR A 151 -20.58 32.15 -30.04
C THR A 151 -19.88 33.34 -29.36
N PRO A 152 -18.56 33.32 -29.14
CA PRO A 152 -17.86 34.51 -28.66
C PRO A 152 -17.62 35.47 -29.83
N ALA A 153 -18.11 36.70 -29.64
CA ALA A 153 -17.84 37.85 -30.48
C ALA A 153 -16.33 38.18 -30.49
N ALA A 154 -15.84 38.56 -31.67
CA ALA A 154 -14.49 39.02 -31.90
C ALA A 154 -14.17 40.25 -31.03
N VAL A 155 -13.19 40.11 -30.12
CA VAL A 155 -12.61 41.25 -29.40
C VAL A 155 -11.29 41.61 -30.04
N SER A 156 -11.23 42.88 -30.41
CA SER A 156 -10.18 43.57 -31.14
C SER A 156 -8.82 43.55 -30.42
N ARG A 157 -7.77 43.47 -31.24
CA ARG A 157 -6.36 43.64 -30.89
C ARG A 157 -6.13 45.01 -30.25
N ALA A 158 -5.38 45.03 -29.14
CA ALA A 158 -4.63 46.20 -28.69
C ALA A 158 -3.13 45.86 -28.68
N PRO A 159 -2.25 46.75 -29.16
CA PRO A 159 -0.81 46.54 -29.16
C PRO A 159 -0.15 47.12 -27.90
N GLY A 160 0.95 46.49 -27.49
CA GLY A 160 2.00 47.14 -26.71
C GLY A 160 1.91 46.98 -25.19
N ARG A 161 2.64 45.99 -24.65
CA ARG A 161 3.26 46.14 -23.33
C ARG A 161 4.61 45.46 -23.31
N THR A 162 5.62 46.30 -23.12
CA THR A 162 7.04 46.02 -22.94
C THR A 162 7.28 44.97 -21.88
N THR A 163 8.02 43.93 -22.26
CA THR A 163 8.57 42.88 -21.40
C THR A 163 9.59 43.47 -20.41
N PRO A 164 9.38 43.35 -19.08
CA PRO A 164 10.47 43.51 -18.14
C PRO A 164 11.40 42.30 -18.25
N SER A 165 12.67 42.55 -18.57
CA SER A 165 13.74 41.55 -18.55
C SER A 165 13.76 40.82 -17.20
N ALA A 166 13.41 39.54 -17.23
CA ALA A 166 13.48 38.67 -16.08
C ALA A 166 14.94 38.53 -15.63
N PRO A 167 15.23 38.59 -14.31
CA PRO A 167 16.57 38.31 -13.81
C PRO A 167 16.90 36.86 -14.14
N SER A 168 17.94 36.67 -14.95
CA SER A 168 18.52 35.36 -15.22
C SER A 168 19.00 34.75 -13.90
N LEU A 169 18.15 33.94 -13.27
CA LEU A 169 18.52 33.03 -12.20
C LEU A 169 19.56 32.06 -12.77
N ARG A 170 20.83 32.43 -12.64
CA ARG A 170 21.95 31.50 -12.79
C ARG A 170 21.80 30.46 -11.69
N MET A 171 21.08 29.38 -11.97
CA MET A 171 21.06 28.19 -11.13
C MET A 171 22.50 27.68 -11.08
N SER A 172 23.16 27.89 -9.95
CA SER A 172 24.49 27.38 -9.66
C SER A 172 24.48 25.86 -9.84
N GLY A 173 25.27 25.34 -10.79
CA GLY A 173 25.38 23.92 -11.13
C GLY A 173 25.89 23.03 -9.99
N ALA A 174 26.22 23.61 -8.83
CA ALA A 174 26.58 22.88 -7.61
C ALA A 174 25.41 22.05 -7.02
N GLY A 175 24.17 22.24 -7.47
CA GLY A 175 22.99 21.55 -6.94
C GLY A 175 22.80 20.09 -7.36
N ILE A 176 23.46 19.61 -8.41
CA ILE A 176 23.14 18.31 -9.04
C ILE A 176 23.75 17.12 -8.28
N LEU A 177 24.97 17.23 -7.73
CA LEU A 177 25.53 16.17 -6.88
C LEU A 177 24.84 16.11 -5.52
N GLY A 178 24.42 17.27 -4.98
CA GLY A 178 23.67 17.36 -3.74
C GLY A 178 22.33 16.62 -3.80
N SER A 179 21.64 16.61 -4.94
CA SER A 179 20.36 15.91 -5.08
C SER A 179 20.52 14.38 -5.04
N LYS A 180 21.58 13.83 -5.65
CA LYS A 180 21.82 12.37 -5.69
C LYS A 180 22.12 11.79 -4.31
N LEU A 181 23.01 12.43 -3.55
CA LEU A 181 23.34 11.99 -2.19
C LEU A 181 22.13 12.14 -1.24
N ARG A 182 21.27 13.14 -1.46
CA ARG A 182 20.02 13.29 -0.71
C ARG A 182 19.05 12.14 -0.99
N ILE A 183 18.83 11.81 -2.26
CA ILE A 183 17.95 10.71 -2.65
C ILE A 183 18.49 9.38 -2.12
N ALA A 184 19.80 9.13 -2.23
CA ALA A 184 20.41 7.91 -1.71
C ALA A 184 20.24 7.77 -0.19
N ALA A 185 20.47 8.84 0.58
CA ALA A 185 20.26 8.82 2.03
C ALA A 185 18.78 8.62 2.41
N LEU A 186 17.85 9.24 1.68
CA LEU A 186 16.42 9.04 1.88
C LEU A 186 16.00 7.60 1.58
N VAL A 187 16.51 7.00 0.50
CA VAL A 187 16.28 5.58 0.19
C VAL A 187 16.81 4.70 1.32
N ALA A 188 18.03 4.94 1.81
CA ALA A 188 18.58 4.19 2.93
C ALA A 188 17.72 4.32 4.20
N ALA A 189 17.21 5.52 4.51
CA ALA A 189 16.32 5.74 5.66
C ALA A 189 14.98 4.97 5.51
N VAL A 190 14.41 4.95 4.31
CA VAL A 190 13.19 4.17 4.02
C VAL A 190 13.46 2.67 4.13
N VAL A 191 14.59 2.17 3.59
CA VAL A 191 14.98 0.76 3.71
C VAL A 191 15.16 0.38 5.18
N LEU A 192 15.77 1.24 6.01
CA LEU A 192 15.88 1.01 7.45
C LEU A 192 14.49 0.85 8.09
N LEU A 193 13.53 1.72 7.76
CA LEU A 193 12.17 1.67 8.29
C LEU A 193 11.42 0.40 7.87
N VAL A 194 11.53 0.01 6.59
CA VAL A 194 10.89 -1.20 6.06
C VAL A 194 11.54 -2.47 6.62
N SER A 195 12.87 -2.47 6.81
CA SER A 195 13.62 -3.64 7.31
C SER A 195 13.13 -4.13 8.68
N VAL A 196 12.62 -3.21 9.51
CA VAL A 196 12.04 -3.51 10.83
C VAL A 196 10.78 -4.39 10.72
N ARG A 197 10.03 -4.27 9.63
CA ARG A 197 8.81 -5.07 9.37
C ARG A 197 9.08 -6.36 8.62
N MET A 198 10.28 -6.55 8.08
CA MET A 198 10.64 -7.78 7.39
C MET A 198 10.94 -8.90 8.40
N PRO A 199 10.86 -10.17 7.98
CA PRO A 199 11.33 -11.29 8.79
C PRO A 199 12.82 -11.16 9.11
N TRP A 200 13.17 -11.29 10.38
CA TRP A 200 14.58 -11.26 10.82
C TRP A 200 15.11 -12.65 11.09
N LEU A 201 14.28 -13.49 11.71
CA LEU A 201 14.59 -14.85 12.07
C LEU A 201 13.55 -15.77 11.45
N ALA A 202 14.01 -16.90 10.95
CA ALA A 202 13.15 -18.03 10.64
C ALA A 202 13.70 -19.27 11.34
N ALA A 203 12.79 -20.16 11.72
CA ALA A 203 13.17 -21.50 12.13
C ALA A 203 13.97 -22.18 11.02
N SER A 204 15.07 -22.83 11.39
CA SER A 204 15.79 -23.73 10.50
C SER A 204 14.92 -24.93 10.14
N GLU A 205 15.26 -25.62 9.06
CA GLU A 205 14.54 -26.83 8.62
C GLU A 205 14.46 -27.92 9.71
N MET A 206 15.38 -27.91 10.68
CA MET A 206 15.39 -28.85 11.81
C MET A 206 14.23 -28.66 12.79
N LEU A 207 13.63 -27.48 12.85
CA LEU A 207 12.48 -27.16 13.72
C LEU A 207 11.12 -27.39 13.02
N GLY A 208 11.14 -27.81 11.76
CA GLY A 208 9.95 -27.95 10.92
C GLY A 208 9.63 -26.65 10.19
N ALA A 209 9.38 -26.76 8.87
CA ALA A 209 9.15 -25.62 7.99
C ALA A 209 7.85 -24.83 8.27
N ASP A 210 6.98 -25.36 9.13
CA ASP A 210 5.64 -24.81 9.39
C ASP A 210 5.59 -23.79 10.54
N LEU A 211 6.68 -23.60 11.28
CA LEU A 211 6.78 -22.52 12.28
C LEU A 211 7.06 -21.21 11.54
N GLY A 212 6.00 -20.43 11.31
CA GLY A 212 6.02 -19.20 10.51
C GLY A 212 7.12 -18.20 10.90
N SER A 213 7.53 -17.37 9.93
CA SER A 213 8.60 -16.40 10.13
C SER A 213 8.14 -15.21 10.99
N GLU A 214 8.95 -14.84 11.99
CA GLU A 214 8.65 -13.69 12.84
C GLU A 214 9.29 -12.40 12.32
N ALA A 215 8.53 -11.30 12.38
CA ALA A 215 9.00 -9.98 11.98
C ALA A 215 10.01 -9.42 12.99
N GLY A 216 10.94 -8.57 12.55
CA GLY A 216 12.00 -8.01 13.39
C GLY A 216 11.51 -7.30 14.66
N VAL A 217 10.38 -6.57 14.61
CA VAL A 217 9.76 -5.94 15.79
C VAL A 217 9.36 -6.96 16.85
N SER A 218 8.91 -8.14 16.42
CA SER A 218 8.50 -9.22 17.31
C SER A 218 9.70 -9.89 17.97
N VAL A 219 10.81 -9.96 17.24
CA VAL A 219 12.06 -10.59 17.67
C VAL A 219 12.86 -9.71 18.64
N SER A 220 12.95 -8.40 18.38
CA SER A 220 13.61 -7.46 19.30
C SER A 220 12.90 -6.12 19.32
N PHE A 221 12.36 -5.80 20.49
CA PHE A 221 11.70 -4.52 20.74
C PHE A 221 12.69 -3.36 20.60
N LEU A 222 13.91 -3.50 21.14
CA LEU A 222 14.95 -2.46 21.09
C LEU A 222 15.40 -2.15 19.66
N ALA A 223 15.74 -3.19 18.88
CA ALA A 223 16.21 -3.00 17.52
C ALA A 223 15.08 -2.52 16.59
N GLY A 224 13.86 -3.03 16.79
CA GLY A 224 12.67 -2.61 16.06
C GLY A 224 12.28 -1.16 16.34
N LEU A 225 12.21 -0.76 17.60
CA LEU A 225 11.90 0.62 18.00
C LEU A 225 13.00 1.58 17.56
N GLY A 226 14.27 1.18 17.72
CA GLY A 226 15.43 1.94 17.25
C GLY A 226 15.38 2.19 15.75
N GLY A 227 15.16 1.15 14.94
CA GLY A 227 15.04 1.30 13.48
C GLY A 227 13.87 2.18 13.06
N LEU A 228 12.73 2.09 13.76
CA LEU A 228 11.54 2.89 13.45
C LEU A 228 11.77 4.38 13.75
N ILE A 229 12.21 4.71 14.97
CA ILE A 229 12.41 6.11 15.38
C ILE A 229 13.54 6.74 14.54
N LEU A 230 14.66 6.03 14.37
CA LEU A 230 15.81 6.55 13.64
C LEU A 230 15.57 6.60 12.12
N GLY A 231 14.80 5.67 11.58
CA GLY A 231 14.35 5.71 10.18
C GLY A 231 13.50 6.95 9.89
N ILE A 232 12.48 7.22 10.71
CA ILE A 232 11.64 8.42 10.59
C ILE A 232 12.48 9.69 10.78
N GLY A 233 13.32 9.73 11.83
CA GLY A 233 14.21 10.86 12.09
C GLY A 233 15.14 11.16 10.92
N SER A 234 15.67 10.12 10.27
CA SER A 234 16.52 10.26 9.08
C SER A 234 15.76 10.77 7.86
N ILE A 235 14.50 10.35 7.66
CA ILE A 235 13.64 10.89 6.59
C ILE A 235 13.43 12.39 6.81
N VAL A 236 13.11 12.82 8.03
CA VAL A 236 12.95 14.24 8.36
C VAL A 236 14.27 15.00 8.19
N ALA A 237 15.39 14.41 8.60
CA ALA A 237 16.73 14.98 8.43
C ALA A 237 17.05 15.28 6.96
N ALA A 238 16.53 14.49 6.02
CA ALA A 238 16.76 14.67 4.58
C ALA A 238 16.33 16.05 4.05
N PHE A 239 15.36 16.70 4.71
CA PHE A 239 14.78 17.99 4.30
C PHE A 239 15.48 19.22 4.87
N PHE A 240 16.51 19.07 5.72
CA PHE A 240 17.25 20.21 6.24
C PHE A 240 18.08 20.91 5.14
N VAL A 241 18.15 22.25 5.26
CA VAL A 241 18.81 23.12 4.26
C VAL A 241 20.34 22.95 4.29
N SER A 242 20.94 22.85 5.48
CA SER A 242 22.38 22.61 5.62
C SER A 242 22.72 21.14 5.40
N GLY A 243 23.65 20.89 4.48
CA GLY A 243 24.18 19.56 4.18
C GLY A 243 25.01 18.98 5.32
N ARG A 244 25.76 19.80 6.06
CA ARG A 244 26.56 19.38 7.20
C ARG A 244 25.69 18.93 8.36
N THR A 245 24.64 19.67 8.71
CA THR A 245 23.72 19.24 9.79
C THR A 245 23.00 17.96 9.41
N ARG A 246 22.48 17.86 8.18
CA ARG A 246 21.88 16.64 7.66
C ARG A 246 22.86 15.45 7.69
N GLY A 247 24.09 15.67 7.23
CA GLY A 247 25.11 14.63 7.20
C GLY A 247 25.44 14.09 8.59
N ILE A 248 25.58 14.97 9.58
CA ILE A 248 25.77 14.59 10.99
C ILE A 248 24.57 13.78 11.50
N LEU A 249 23.34 14.23 11.22
CA LEU A 249 22.13 13.53 11.66
C LEU A 249 22.04 12.11 11.08
N HIS A 250 22.37 11.90 9.80
CA HIS A 250 22.40 10.57 9.21
C HIS A 250 23.48 9.66 9.82
N ILE A 251 24.68 10.21 10.11
CA ILE A 251 25.74 9.45 10.80
C ILE A 251 25.24 9.00 12.18
N VAL A 252 24.72 9.94 12.97
CA VAL A 252 24.22 9.66 14.32
C VAL A 252 23.10 8.62 14.27
N ALA A 253 22.14 8.76 13.33
CA ALA A 253 21.06 7.79 13.18
C ALA A 253 21.56 6.40 12.82
N GLY A 254 22.50 6.27 11.88
CA GLY A 254 23.06 4.97 11.51
C GLY A 254 23.86 4.32 12.65
N VAL A 255 24.66 5.11 13.40
CA VAL A 255 25.42 4.62 14.56
C VAL A 255 24.48 4.16 15.68
N LEU A 256 23.45 4.95 16.00
CA LEU A 256 22.46 4.59 17.02
C LEU A 256 21.66 3.36 16.62
N ALA A 257 21.35 3.15 15.34
CA ALA A 257 20.65 1.96 14.86
C ALA A 257 21.51 0.71 15.05
N LEU A 258 22.80 0.76 14.70
CA LEU A 258 23.74 -0.35 14.95
C LEU A 258 23.96 -0.59 16.46
N ALA A 259 24.01 0.46 17.27
CA ALA A 259 24.12 0.35 18.72
C ALA A 259 22.87 -0.30 19.33
N ALA A 260 21.66 0.06 18.87
CA ALA A 260 20.42 -0.58 19.29
C ALA A 260 20.39 -2.07 18.93
N LEU A 261 20.87 -2.43 17.73
CA LEU A 261 21.02 -3.83 17.32
C LEU A 261 22.03 -4.57 18.20
N GLY A 262 23.19 -3.97 18.48
CA GLY A 262 24.20 -4.55 19.38
C GLY A 262 23.68 -4.73 20.81
N ALA A 263 22.90 -3.76 21.32
CA ALA A 263 22.26 -3.84 22.63
C ALA A 263 21.23 -4.96 22.68
N ALA A 264 20.42 -5.15 21.64
CA ALA A 264 19.48 -6.26 21.55
C ALA A 264 20.18 -7.63 21.61
N VAL A 265 21.35 -7.76 21.00
CA VAL A 265 22.17 -8.98 21.10
C VAL A 265 22.77 -9.15 22.49
N ALA A 266 23.33 -8.08 23.06
CA ALA A 266 23.99 -8.12 24.37
C ALA A 266 23.02 -8.39 25.53
N LEU A 267 21.79 -7.90 25.43
CA LEU A 267 20.71 -8.10 26.40
C LEU A 267 20.00 -9.45 26.22
N GLY A 268 20.35 -10.23 25.20
CA GLY A 268 19.77 -11.53 24.94
C GLY A 268 18.37 -11.50 24.31
N GLU A 269 17.88 -10.34 23.84
CA GLU A 269 16.66 -10.28 23.01
C GLU A 269 16.89 -11.04 21.70
N LEU A 270 18.10 -10.91 21.15
CA LEU A 270 18.57 -11.70 20.02
C LEU A 270 19.54 -12.76 20.53
N PRO A 271 19.15 -14.05 20.61
CA PRO A 271 19.98 -15.13 21.15
C PRO A 271 21.12 -15.54 20.18
N LEU A 272 21.73 -14.58 19.49
CA LEU A 272 22.83 -14.80 18.56
C LEU A 272 24.12 -15.19 19.27
N LEU A 273 24.24 -14.95 20.57
CA LEU A 273 25.41 -15.36 21.34
C LEU A 273 25.40 -16.85 21.68
N ASP A 274 24.22 -17.47 21.80
CA ASP A 274 24.07 -18.89 22.11
C ASP A 274 24.34 -19.75 20.86
N THR A 275 25.31 -20.66 20.98
CA THR A 275 25.73 -21.59 19.92
C THR A 275 24.59 -22.52 19.50
N TYR A 276 23.71 -22.91 20.44
CA TYR A 276 22.56 -23.76 20.16
C TYR A 276 21.53 -23.04 19.29
N PHE A 277 21.19 -21.80 19.65
CA PHE A 277 20.26 -20.96 18.87
C PHE A 277 20.77 -20.64 17.47
N ARG A 278 22.09 -20.45 17.29
CA ARG A 278 22.68 -20.23 15.96
C ARG A 278 22.49 -21.41 15.01
N GLN A 279 22.40 -22.64 15.52
CA GLN A 279 22.12 -23.82 14.68
C GLN A 279 20.64 -23.92 14.31
N LEU A 280 19.77 -23.40 15.17
CA LEU A 280 18.32 -23.52 15.03
C LEU A 280 17.67 -22.37 14.25
N VAL A 281 18.35 -21.23 14.12
CA VAL A 281 17.78 -20.01 13.55
C VAL A 281 18.58 -19.55 12.35
N VAL A 282 17.86 -19.23 11.26
CA VAL A 282 18.44 -18.64 10.05
C VAL A 282 18.15 -17.14 10.03
N LEU A 283 19.21 -16.33 9.91
CA LEU A 283 19.09 -14.89 9.69
C LEU A 283 18.51 -14.63 8.29
N ARG A 284 17.43 -13.85 8.25
CA ARG A 284 16.67 -13.52 7.03
C ARG A 284 17.03 -12.14 6.49
N GLU A 285 16.41 -11.80 5.36
CA GLU A 285 16.67 -10.60 4.56
C GLU A 285 16.49 -9.31 5.38
N GLY A 286 15.54 -9.28 6.33
CA GLY A 286 15.27 -8.11 7.16
C GLY A 286 16.46 -7.69 8.03
N PHE A 287 17.18 -8.66 8.59
CA PHE A 287 18.36 -8.39 9.42
C PHE A 287 19.50 -7.77 8.60
N TYR A 288 19.78 -8.33 7.42
CA TYR A 288 20.80 -7.79 6.53
C TYR A 288 20.41 -6.42 5.95
N ALA A 289 19.14 -6.23 5.59
CA ALA A 289 18.61 -4.95 5.14
C ALA A 289 18.78 -3.85 6.21
N TYR A 290 18.58 -4.19 7.49
CA TYR A 290 18.77 -3.25 8.59
C TYR A 290 20.24 -2.79 8.72
N ILE A 291 21.18 -3.74 8.76
CA ILE A 291 22.61 -3.43 8.89
C ILE A 291 23.09 -2.63 7.68
N THR A 292 22.75 -3.07 6.48
CA THR A 292 23.17 -2.39 5.23
C THR A 292 22.62 -0.97 5.14
N ALA A 293 21.36 -0.75 5.52
CA ALA A 293 20.76 0.58 5.55
C ALA A 293 21.43 1.48 6.59
N ALA A 294 21.71 0.98 7.79
CA ALA A 294 22.40 1.75 8.83
C ALA A 294 23.83 2.15 8.41
N VAL A 295 24.60 1.22 7.82
CA VAL A 295 25.94 1.51 7.28
C VAL A 295 25.85 2.50 6.12
N ALA A 296 24.88 2.35 5.21
CA ALA A 296 24.67 3.28 4.11
C ALA A 296 24.39 4.70 4.61
N LEU A 297 23.59 4.87 5.67
CA LEU A 297 23.34 6.18 6.29
C LEU A 297 24.63 6.81 6.84
N ILE A 298 25.49 6.04 7.49
CA ILE A 298 26.78 6.51 8.01
C ILE A 298 27.67 6.99 6.86
N VAL A 299 27.82 6.16 5.82
CA VAL A 299 28.67 6.47 4.67
C VAL A 299 28.16 7.70 3.92
N MET A 300 26.86 7.75 3.62
CA MET A 300 26.24 8.89 2.92
C MET A 300 26.29 10.17 3.74
N GLY A 301 26.07 10.09 5.06
CA GLY A 301 26.24 11.21 5.96
C GLY A 301 27.69 11.72 5.97
N GLY A 302 28.67 10.83 5.98
CA GLY A 302 30.10 11.18 5.88
C GLY A 302 30.45 11.92 4.59
N PHE A 303 29.90 11.47 3.44
CA PHE A 303 30.06 12.18 2.18
C PHE A 303 29.40 13.56 2.19
N GLN A 304 28.23 13.70 2.82
CA GLN A 304 27.53 14.99 2.93
C GLN A 304 28.29 15.99 3.82
N VAL A 305 28.92 15.52 4.90
CA VAL A 305 29.74 16.38 5.77
C VAL A 305 31.02 16.85 5.07
N LYS A 306 31.63 16.02 4.22
CA LYS A 306 32.86 16.38 3.47
C LYS A 306 32.60 17.28 2.26
N ALA A 307 31.37 17.30 1.75
CA ALA A 307 31.02 18.05 0.54
C ALA A 307 30.65 19.52 0.81
N GLU A 308 30.47 19.92 2.07
CA GLU A 308 30.31 21.32 2.53
C GLU A 308 31.59 21.85 3.17
#